data_AF-A0A843YP42-F1
#
_entry.id   AF-A0A843YP42-F1
#
_cell.length_a   1.000
_cell.length_b   1.000
_cell.length_c   1.000
_cell.angle_alpha   90.00
_cell.angle_beta   90.00
_cell.angle_gamma   90.00
#
_symmetry.space_group_name_H-M   'P 1'
#
loop_
_entity.id
_entity.type
_entity.pdbx_description
1 polymer ?
#
loop_
_entity_poly.entity_id
_entity_poly.type
_entity_poly.pdbx_seq_one_letter_code
_entity_poly.pdbx_strand_id
1 'polypeptide(L)'
;MRCLCAKQRTGCCGGSSDVIPLYTVTPLQGMQNTLAQLGSSATVNLVVVAPDNSNLAAVVDAASKADVVVIMAGTLAEEGQDRLSISLDGGDYMNTTGTYINQNQNQNAMITTVLAANPTKTVVVLKDNASVLLPWIDQVPAVLEAWFPGQEDGNIVANLLFGTVNPSGKLPVTFPKNDGDWPANTPTQFPGIMVNGKPTVTYSEGLNIVQQWNIANDQYKVLVGNSSRNLNLNSTIIVSK
;
A
#
# COMPACT_ATOMS: atom_id res chain seq x y z
N MET A 1 23.82 -6.99 -0.35
CA MET A 1 22.41 -6.60 -0.40
C MET A 1 21.69 -7.27 0.75
N ARG A 2 21.42 -6.51 1.81
CA ARG A 2 20.51 -6.88 2.90
C ARG A 2 19.18 -6.18 2.63
N CYS A 3 18.11 -6.93 2.38
CA CYS A 3 16.76 -6.39 2.22
C CYS A 3 15.95 -6.56 3.51
N LEU A 4 15.25 -5.51 3.96
CA LEU A 4 14.32 -5.54 5.09
C LEU A 4 12.88 -5.65 4.58
N CYS A 5 12.05 -6.54 5.13
CA CYS A 5 10.62 -6.63 4.83
C CYS A 5 9.77 -6.53 6.10
N ALA A 6 8.77 -5.64 6.12
CA ALA A 6 7.68 -5.64 7.09
C ALA A 6 6.48 -6.41 6.50
N LYS A 7 5.76 -7.19 7.29
CA LYS A 7 4.73 -8.13 6.81
C LYS A 7 3.32 -7.55 6.94
N GLN A 8 2.52 -7.71 5.88
CA GLN A 8 1.04 -7.80 5.95
C GLN A 8 0.62 -9.25 5.62
N ARG A 9 -0.50 -9.71 6.19
CA ARG A 9 -1.02 -11.07 5.93
C ARG A 9 -1.45 -11.19 4.46
N THR A 10 -0.94 -12.22 3.77
CA THR A 10 -1.49 -12.70 2.51
C THR A 10 -2.81 -13.42 2.78
N GLY A 11 -3.92 -12.79 2.43
CA GLY A 11 -5.27 -13.33 2.56
C GLY A 11 -6.27 -12.29 2.09
N CYS A 12 -7.20 -12.71 1.24
CA CYS A 12 -8.28 -11.88 0.72
C CYS A 12 -8.99 -11.18 1.88
N CYS A 13 -9.45 -9.96 1.62
CA CYS A 13 -10.40 -9.26 2.48
C CYS A 13 -11.53 -10.22 2.92
N GLY A 14 -11.96 -10.10 4.18
CA GLY A 14 -12.95 -11.02 4.75
C GLY A 14 -14.29 -10.96 4.01
N GLY A 15 -15.14 -11.95 4.26
CA GLY A 15 -16.47 -12.04 3.66
C GLY A 15 -16.64 -13.25 2.74
N SER A 16 -17.69 -13.23 1.92
CA SER A 16 -18.11 -14.37 1.09
C SER A 16 -17.14 -14.72 -0.04
N SER A 17 -16.25 -13.78 -0.42
CA SER A 17 -15.24 -13.99 -1.47
C SER A 17 -13.90 -14.50 -0.96
N ASP A 18 -13.75 -14.77 0.34
CA ASP A 18 -12.51 -15.31 0.89
C ASP A 18 -12.25 -16.74 0.37
N VAL A 19 -10.98 -17.05 0.12
CA VAL A 19 -10.53 -18.33 -0.42
C VAL A 19 -9.39 -18.85 0.45
N ILE A 20 -9.48 -20.11 0.85
CA ILE A 20 -8.37 -20.82 1.48
C ILE A 20 -7.47 -21.36 0.36
N PRO A 21 -6.28 -20.76 0.13
CA PRO A 21 -5.41 -21.21 -0.94
C PRO A 21 -4.73 -22.52 -0.59
N LEU A 22 -4.35 -23.31 -1.60
CA LEU A 22 -3.61 -24.57 -1.38
C LEU A 22 -2.23 -24.33 -0.76
N TYR A 23 -1.64 -23.16 -1.01
CA TYR A 23 -0.37 -22.70 -0.44
C TYR A 23 -0.29 -21.18 -0.52
N THR A 24 0.70 -20.57 0.13
CA THR A 24 1.03 -19.15 -0.06
C THR A 24 2.53 -18.95 -0.10
N VAL A 25 2.99 -18.07 -0.98
CA VAL A 25 4.38 -17.63 -1.05
C VAL A 25 4.51 -16.31 -0.30
N THR A 26 5.19 -16.35 0.84
CA THR A 26 5.42 -15.14 1.64
C THR A 26 6.37 -14.17 0.92
N PRO A 27 6.30 -12.86 1.21
CA PRO A 27 7.26 -11.88 0.72
C PRO A 27 8.73 -12.26 0.88
N LEU A 28 9.11 -12.78 2.07
CA LEU A 28 10.46 -13.23 2.34
C LEU A 28 10.85 -14.38 1.40
N GLN A 29 9.98 -15.38 1.27
CA GLN A 29 10.20 -16.54 0.41
C GLN A 29 10.35 -16.13 -1.05
N GLY A 30 9.49 -15.25 -1.56
CA GLY A 30 9.55 -14.81 -2.95
C GLY A 30 10.81 -14.02 -3.29
N MET A 31 11.27 -13.16 -2.37
CA MET A 31 12.56 -12.47 -2.54
C MET A 31 13.72 -13.48 -2.53
N GLN A 32 13.71 -14.46 -1.64
CA GLN A 32 14.73 -15.51 -1.60
C GLN A 32 14.73 -16.37 -2.88
N ASN A 33 13.54 -16.74 -3.38
CA ASN A 33 13.37 -17.48 -4.64
C ASN A 33 13.99 -16.70 -5.81
N THR A 34 13.67 -15.41 -5.92
CA THR A 34 14.15 -14.55 -7.01
C THR A 34 15.66 -14.36 -6.93
N LEU A 35 16.22 -14.16 -5.74
CA LEU A 35 17.66 -14.06 -5.56
C LEU A 35 18.39 -15.36 -5.94
N ALA A 36 17.85 -16.51 -5.56
CA ALA A 36 18.38 -17.81 -5.95
C ALA A 36 18.33 -18.00 -7.48
N GLN A 37 17.22 -17.62 -8.12
CA GLN A 37 17.08 -17.66 -9.58
C GLN A 37 18.11 -16.76 -10.29
N LEU A 38 18.43 -15.60 -9.71
CA LEU A 38 19.44 -14.68 -10.22
C LEU A 38 20.89 -15.11 -9.90
N GLY A 39 21.10 -16.19 -9.14
CA GLY A 39 22.42 -16.61 -8.70
C GLY A 39 23.10 -15.61 -7.74
N SER A 40 22.30 -14.80 -7.04
CA SER A 40 22.80 -13.72 -6.17
C SER A 40 23.14 -14.24 -4.77
N SER A 41 24.23 -13.72 -4.19
CA SER A 41 24.61 -13.97 -2.79
C SER A 41 24.00 -12.96 -1.80
N ALA A 42 23.03 -12.17 -2.25
CA ALA A 42 22.29 -11.24 -1.40
C ALA A 42 21.52 -11.97 -0.30
N THR A 43 21.27 -11.29 0.81
CA THR A 43 20.48 -11.79 1.93
C THR A 43 19.24 -10.93 2.15
N VAL A 44 18.19 -11.55 2.64
CA VAL A 44 16.91 -10.88 2.95
C VAL A 44 16.57 -11.21 4.39
N ASN A 45 16.32 -10.16 5.17
CA ASN A 45 15.93 -10.24 6.56
C ASN A 45 14.51 -9.69 6.71
N LEU A 46 13.62 -10.45 7.35
CA LEU A 46 12.28 -9.98 7.69
C LEU A 46 12.30 -9.34 9.07
N VAL A 47 11.71 -8.15 9.21
CA VAL A 47 11.40 -7.55 10.52
C VAL A 47 9.93 -7.14 10.51
N VAL A 48 9.15 -7.80 11.36
CA VAL A 48 7.73 -7.45 11.54
C VAL A 48 7.64 -6.29 12.51
N VAL A 49 7.05 -5.18 12.07
CA VAL A 49 6.79 -4.03 12.94
C VAL A 49 5.57 -4.34 13.81
N ALA A 50 5.66 -4.04 15.11
CA ALA A 50 4.52 -4.18 16.01
C ALA A 50 3.44 -3.14 15.65
N PRO A 51 2.14 -3.46 15.75
CA PRO A 51 1.06 -2.51 15.43
C PRO A 51 1.13 -1.18 16.19
N ASP A 52 1.67 -1.21 17.41
CA ASP A 52 1.86 -0.02 18.26
C ASP A 52 3.21 0.67 18.02
N ASN A 53 4.00 0.21 17.04
CA ASN A 53 5.37 0.65 16.76
C ASN A 53 6.34 0.49 17.95
N SER A 54 6.05 -0.36 18.94
CA SER A 54 6.91 -0.57 20.12
C SER A 54 8.34 -1.03 19.79
N ASN A 55 8.53 -1.72 18.65
CA ASN A 55 9.83 -2.18 18.18
C ASN A 55 10.45 -1.29 17.08
N LEU A 56 9.89 -0.10 16.81
CA LEU A 56 10.32 0.76 15.70
C LEU A 56 11.80 1.16 15.77
N ALA A 57 12.37 1.31 16.97
CA ALA A 57 13.80 1.60 17.12
C ALA A 57 14.70 0.50 16.53
N ALA A 58 14.33 -0.78 16.71
CA ALA A 58 15.06 -1.90 16.13
C ALA A 58 14.87 -1.99 14.60
N VAL A 59 13.69 -1.61 14.11
CA VAL A 59 13.38 -1.53 12.67
C VAL A 59 14.25 -0.47 12.00
N VAL A 60 14.37 0.71 12.62
CA VAL A 60 15.21 1.82 12.15
C VAL A 60 16.69 1.43 12.13
N ASP A 61 17.19 0.78 13.18
CA ASP A 61 18.57 0.29 13.22
C ASP A 61 18.84 -0.70 12.08
N ALA A 62 17.93 -1.65 11.84
CA ALA A 62 18.03 -2.59 10.74
C ALA A 62 17.97 -1.89 9.37
N ALA A 63 17.07 -0.92 9.18
CA ALA A 63 16.90 -0.17 7.94
C ALA A 63 18.12 0.68 7.59
N SER A 64 18.76 1.30 8.60
CA SER A 64 19.97 2.12 8.41
C SER A 64 21.18 1.30 7.94
N LYS A 65 21.20 0.00 8.25
CA LYS A 65 22.27 -0.95 7.88
C LYS A 65 21.95 -1.74 6.60
N ALA A 66 20.76 -1.57 6.05
CA ALA A 66 20.31 -2.29 4.86
C ALA A 66 20.80 -1.60 3.58
N ASP A 67 21.13 -2.41 2.57
CA ASP A 67 21.48 -1.86 1.25
C ASP A 67 20.24 -1.33 0.53
N VAL A 68 19.10 -1.99 0.75
CA VAL A 68 17.77 -1.63 0.22
C VAL A 68 16.73 -1.97 1.29
N VAL A 69 15.73 -1.11 1.47
CA VAL A 69 14.60 -1.35 2.38
C VAL A 69 13.33 -1.52 1.56
N VAL A 70 12.57 -2.58 1.86
CA VAL A 70 11.25 -2.84 1.25
C VAL A 70 10.21 -2.80 2.36
N ILE A 71 9.52 -1.68 2.48
CA ILE A 71 8.41 -1.55 3.42
C ILE A 71 7.18 -2.18 2.75
N MET A 72 6.46 -3.07 3.44
CA MET A 72 5.11 -3.45 2.99
C MET A 72 4.11 -2.91 3.98
N ALA A 73 3.11 -2.22 3.45
CA ALA A 73 2.08 -1.52 4.20
C ALA A 73 0.76 -1.62 3.44
N GLY A 74 -0.35 -1.42 4.12
CA GLY A 74 -1.66 -1.58 3.48
C GLY A 74 -2.81 -1.55 4.46
N THR A 75 -3.97 -2.00 4.00
CA THR A 75 -5.21 -1.99 4.79
C THR A 75 -5.94 -3.32 4.64
N LEU A 76 -6.80 -3.62 5.61
CA LEU A 76 -7.77 -4.71 5.53
C LEU A 76 -9.19 -4.13 5.50
N ALA A 77 -10.12 -4.89 4.93
CA ALA A 77 -11.53 -4.55 4.79
C ALA A 77 -12.32 -5.86 4.72
N GLU A 78 -13.62 -5.78 4.95
CA GLU A 78 -14.50 -6.95 5.00
C GLU A 78 -15.87 -6.61 4.41
N GLU A 79 -16.51 -7.61 3.81
CA GLU A 79 -17.89 -7.49 3.36
C GLU A 79 -18.84 -7.06 4.50
N GLY A 80 -19.74 -6.12 4.20
CA GLY A 80 -20.75 -5.66 5.15
C GLY A 80 -20.26 -4.56 6.10
N GLN A 81 -19.02 -4.08 5.96
CA GLN A 81 -18.47 -2.97 6.73
C GLN A 81 -17.67 -2.01 5.85
N ASP A 82 -18.03 -0.73 5.91
CA ASP A 82 -17.23 0.33 5.31
C ASP A 82 -16.00 0.64 6.17
N ARG A 83 -14.89 1.01 5.54
CA ARG A 83 -13.72 1.55 6.25
C ARG A 83 -14.11 2.88 6.92
N LEU A 84 -13.62 3.09 8.14
CA LEU A 84 -13.84 4.35 8.87
C LEU A 84 -13.13 5.55 8.23
N SER A 85 -12.00 5.28 7.59
CA SER A 85 -11.16 6.28 6.93
C SER A 85 -10.40 5.60 5.81
N ILE A 86 -10.02 6.39 4.82
CA ILE A 86 -9.11 5.96 3.76
C ILE A 86 -7.62 6.12 4.16
N SER A 87 -7.33 6.59 5.38
CA SER A 87 -5.98 6.59 5.92
C SER A 87 -5.44 5.16 6.05
N LEU A 88 -4.14 4.95 5.81
CA LEU A 88 -3.44 3.71 6.15
C LEU A 88 -3.57 3.35 7.64
N ASP A 89 -3.83 4.34 8.50
CA ASP A 89 -4.02 4.17 9.94
C ASP A 89 -5.51 4.06 10.33
N GLY A 90 -6.42 4.02 9.34
CA GLY A 90 -7.87 4.18 9.52
C GLY A 90 -8.60 3.03 10.22
N GLY A 91 -7.94 1.89 10.41
CA GLY A 91 -8.53 0.68 11.00
C GLY A 91 -9.00 -0.33 9.97
N ASP A 92 -9.03 -1.59 10.41
CA ASP A 92 -9.19 -2.76 9.54
C ASP A 92 -10.64 -3.27 9.51
N TYR A 93 -11.23 -3.52 10.69
CA TYR A 93 -12.61 -3.99 10.82
C TYR A 93 -13.11 -3.95 12.28
N MET A 94 -14.43 -4.03 12.45
CA MET A 94 -15.09 -4.21 13.74
C MET A 94 -15.17 -5.70 14.07
N ASN A 95 -14.60 -6.12 15.22
CA ASN A 95 -14.75 -7.51 15.65
C ASN A 95 -16.19 -7.83 16.06
N THR A 96 -16.46 -9.12 16.30
CA THR A 96 -17.78 -9.63 16.69
C THR A 96 -18.31 -9.06 18.02
N THR A 97 -17.47 -8.35 18.80
CA THR A 97 -17.87 -7.68 20.04
C THR A 97 -18.13 -6.18 19.86
N GLY A 98 -18.13 -5.67 18.63
CA GLY A 98 -18.32 -4.24 18.38
C GLY A 98 -17.10 -3.41 18.81
N THR A 99 -15.89 -3.96 18.72
CA THR A 99 -14.63 -3.25 18.97
C THR A 99 -13.83 -3.15 17.69
N TYR A 100 -13.39 -1.93 17.34
CA TYR A 100 -12.51 -1.72 16.20
C TYR A 100 -11.17 -2.39 16.50
N ILE A 101 -10.80 -3.37 15.68
CA ILE A 101 -9.43 -3.87 15.68
C ILE A 101 -8.71 -3.12 14.57
N ASN A 102 -7.68 -2.38 14.96
CA ASN A 102 -6.78 -1.74 14.04
C ASN A 102 -5.42 -2.42 14.22
N GLN A 103 -5.15 -3.45 13.41
CA GLN A 103 -3.85 -4.13 13.42
C GLN A 103 -2.80 -3.34 12.64
N ASN A 104 -3.22 -2.25 12.00
CA ASN A 104 -2.50 -1.43 11.05
C ASN A 104 -2.32 0.02 11.54
N GLN A 105 -2.27 0.22 12.87
CA GLN A 105 -2.07 1.54 13.46
C GLN A 105 -0.67 2.08 13.16
N ASN A 106 -0.57 3.41 12.99
CA ASN A 106 0.69 4.14 12.91
C ASN A 106 1.64 3.72 11.78
N GLN A 107 1.11 3.15 10.69
CA GLN A 107 1.88 2.83 9.50
C GLN A 107 2.46 4.09 8.85
N ASN A 108 1.73 5.20 8.81
CA ASN A 108 2.29 6.44 8.25
C ASN A 108 3.52 6.94 9.04
N ALA A 109 3.47 6.83 10.37
CA ALA A 109 4.59 7.19 11.24
C ALA A 109 5.76 6.21 11.07
N MET A 110 5.48 4.91 10.99
CA MET A 110 6.48 3.88 10.71
C MET A 110 7.18 4.14 9.38
N ILE A 111 6.42 4.35 8.30
CA ILE A 111 6.96 4.61 6.96
C ILE A 111 7.85 5.85 6.97
N THR A 112 7.36 6.96 7.51
CA THR A 112 8.13 8.21 7.60
C THR A 112 9.44 8.01 8.37
N THR A 113 9.40 7.28 9.49
CA THR A 113 10.58 7.03 10.32
C THR A 113 11.60 6.12 9.62
N VAL A 114 11.14 5.06 8.94
CA VAL A 114 12.02 4.15 8.18
C VAL A 114 12.61 4.84 6.95
N LEU A 115 11.82 5.68 6.27
CA LEU A 115 12.31 6.51 5.16
C LEU A 115 13.43 7.45 5.61
N ALA A 116 13.32 8.07 6.79
CA ALA A 116 14.40 8.89 7.33
C ALA A 116 15.69 8.10 7.61
N ALA A 117 15.57 6.81 7.96
CA ALA A 117 16.72 5.93 8.21
C ALA A 117 17.43 5.50 6.92
N ASN A 118 16.70 5.38 5.80
CA ASN A 118 17.26 5.02 4.50
C ASN A 118 16.55 5.76 3.34
N PRO A 119 16.83 7.06 3.14
CA PRO A 119 16.00 7.92 2.29
C PRO A 119 16.17 7.67 0.79
N THR A 120 17.25 7.02 0.37
CA THR A 120 17.59 6.89 -1.06
C THR A 120 17.32 5.51 -1.64
N LYS A 121 17.24 4.48 -0.80
CA LYS A 121 17.11 3.08 -1.24
C LYS A 121 15.96 2.38 -0.51
N THR A 122 14.84 3.09 -0.35
CA THR A 122 13.61 2.52 0.19
C THR A 122 12.54 2.44 -0.89
N VAL A 123 11.82 1.32 -0.92
CA VAL A 123 10.60 1.13 -1.71
C VAL A 123 9.46 0.81 -0.75
N VAL A 124 8.30 1.43 -0.95
CA VAL A 124 7.07 1.04 -0.23
C VAL A 124 6.20 0.22 -1.18
N VAL A 125 5.85 -1.00 -0.77
CA VAL A 125 4.91 -1.87 -1.46
C VAL A 125 3.56 -1.74 -0.75
N LEU A 126 2.56 -1.26 -1.46
CA LEU A 126 1.20 -1.12 -0.97
C LEU A 126 0.40 -2.40 -1.23
N LYS A 127 -0.33 -2.83 -0.21
CA LYS A 127 -1.23 -3.98 -0.20
C LYS A 127 -2.55 -3.59 0.44
N ASP A 128 -3.26 -2.71 -0.22
CA ASP A 128 -4.55 -2.22 0.21
C ASP A 128 -5.67 -2.76 -0.68
N ASN A 129 -6.89 -2.51 -0.23
CA ASN A 129 -8.13 -2.98 -0.83
C ASN A 129 -8.89 -1.88 -1.59
N ALA A 130 -8.52 -0.63 -1.32
CA ALA A 130 -8.96 0.56 -2.02
C ALA A 130 -7.90 1.64 -1.80
N SER A 131 -7.94 2.69 -2.63
CA SER A 131 -7.03 3.82 -2.51
C SER A 131 -6.91 4.34 -1.08
N VAL A 132 -5.69 4.73 -0.71
CA VAL A 132 -5.36 5.28 0.61
C VAL A 132 -4.69 6.65 0.51
N LEU A 133 -4.65 7.37 1.62
CA LEU A 133 -3.85 8.59 1.72
C LEU A 133 -2.36 8.25 1.89
N LEU A 134 -1.51 8.97 1.15
CA LEU A 134 -0.06 8.75 1.11
C LEU A 134 0.69 10.05 1.50
N PRO A 135 0.63 10.51 2.76
CA PRO A 135 1.23 11.79 3.18
C PRO A 135 2.77 11.83 3.03
N TRP A 136 3.41 10.67 2.94
CA TRP A 136 4.86 10.49 2.75
C TRP A 136 5.26 10.30 1.27
N ILE A 137 4.33 10.39 0.32
CA ILE A 137 4.58 10.06 -1.10
C ILE A 137 5.73 10.87 -1.73
N ASP A 138 5.90 12.13 -1.33
CA ASP A 138 6.96 13.00 -1.86
C ASP A 138 8.34 12.71 -1.21
N GLN A 139 8.40 11.85 -0.17
CA GLN A 139 9.64 11.48 0.53
C GLN A 139 10.24 10.14 0.07
N VAL A 140 9.42 9.27 -0.54
CA VAL A 140 9.81 7.91 -0.90
C VAL A 140 10.38 7.84 -2.34
N PRO A 141 11.48 7.12 -2.57
CA PRO A 141 12.04 6.93 -3.92
C PRO A 141 11.11 6.20 -4.90
N ALA A 142 10.38 5.20 -4.41
CA ALA A 142 9.47 4.39 -5.23
C ALA A 142 8.33 3.79 -4.40
N VAL A 143 7.16 3.72 -5.04
CA VAL A 143 6.00 2.98 -4.53
C VAL A 143 5.60 1.93 -5.55
N LEU A 144 5.35 0.72 -5.07
CA LEU A 144 4.76 -0.37 -5.86
C LEU A 144 3.38 -0.68 -5.30
N GLU A 145 2.34 -0.35 -6.06
CA GLU A 145 0.97 -0.76 -5.74
C GLU A 145 0.77 -2.21 -6.18
N ALA A 146 0.59 -3.12 -5.22
CA ALA A 146 0.46 -4.55 -5.45
C ALA A 146 -0.96 -5.07 -5.17
N TRP A 147 -1.83 -4.29 -4.54
CA TRP A 147 -3.19 -4.69 -4.15
C TRP A 147 -3.18 -6.02 -3.38
N PHE A 148 -3.92 -7.01 -3.87
CA PHE A 148 -4.07 -8.36 -3.32
C PHE A 148 -3.65 -9.43 -4.36
N PRO A 149 -2.34 -9.70 -4.53
CA PRO A 149 -1.81 -10.56 -5.60
C PRO A 149 -2.02 -12.07 -5.38
N GLY A 150 -2.82 -12.47 -4.38
CA GLY A 150 -3.21 -13.85 -4.12
C GLY A 150 -2.08 -14.73 -3.57
N GLN A 151 -2.15 -16.03 -3.85
CA GLN A 151 -1.25 -17.05 -3.29
C GLN A 151 0.23 -16.90 -3.71
N GLU A 152 0.49 -16.25 -4.84
CA GLU A 152 1.83 -16.03 -5.40
C GLU A 152 2.42 -14.65 -5.07
N ASP A 153 1.83 -13.94 -4.10
CA ASP A 153 2.21 -12.59 -3.68
C ASP A 153 3.72 -12.37 -3.61
N GLY A 154 4.44 -13.21 -2.84
CA GLY A 154 5.86 -13.05 -2.66
C GLY A 154 6.65 -13.12 -3.96
N ASN A 155 6.35 -14.07 -4.84
CA ASN A 155 7.05 -14.22 -6.12
C ASN A 155 6.73 -13.04 -7.06
N ILE A 156 5.47 -12.61 -7.10
CA ILE A 156 5.04 -11.48 -7.94
C ILE A 156 5.74 -10.19 -7.51
N VAL A 157 5.68 -9.85 -6.22
CA VAL A 157 6.31 -8.63 -5.69
C VAL A 157 7.82 -8.68 -5.91
N ALA A 158 8.47 -9.81 -5.64
CA ALA A 158 9.90 -9.95 -5.83
C ALA A 158 10.29 -9.80 -7.31
N ASN A 159 9.60 -10.45 -8.24
CA ASN A 159 9.90 -10.35 -9.66
C ASN A 159 9.83 -8.90 -10.18
N LEU A 160 8.88 -8.11 -9.68
CA LEU A 160 8.76 -6.69 -10.02
C LEU A 160 9.89 -5.85 -9.41
N LEU A 161 10.20 -6.05 -8.11
CA LEU A 161 11.25 -5.30 -7.42
C LEU A 161 12.65 -5.59 -7.97
N PHE A 162 12.91 -6.83 -8.38
CA PHE A 162 14.18 -7.25 -8.97
C PHE A 162 14.24 -7.05 -10.50
N GLY A 163 13.15 -6.61 -11.12
CA GLY A 163 13.10 -6.33 -12.56
C GLY A 163 13.19 -7.57 -13.45
N THR A 164 12.90 -8.77 -12.92
CA THR A 164 12.73 -9.97 -13.77
C THR A 164 11.44 -9.88 -14.60
N VAL A 165 10.50 -9.06 -14.15
CA VAL A 165 9.29 -8.64 -14.88
C VAL A 165 9.13 -7.13 -14.75
N ASN A 166 8.75 -6.46 -15.84
CA ASN A 166 8.47 -5.01 -15.83
C ASN A 166 7.04 -4.72 -15.36
N PRO A 167 6.83 -3.74 -14.46
CA PRO A 167 5.49 -3.30 -14.09
C PRO A 167 4.79 -2.64 -15.28
N SER A 168 3.58 -3.11 -15.60
CA SER A 168 2.77 -2.59 -16.71
C SER A 168 1.35 -2.15 -16.29
N GLY A 169 1.02 -2.31 -15.01
CA GLY A 169 -0.26 -1.90 -14.45
C GLY A 169 -0.49 -0.38 -14.54
N LYS A 170 -1.77 0.00 -14.62
CA LYS A 170 -2.25 1.38 -14.47
C LYS A 170 -3.29 1.41 -13.37
N LEU A 171 -3.39 2.53 -12.66
CA LEU A 171 -4.34 2.66 -11.57
C LEU A 171 -5.78 2.57 -12.11
N PRO A 172 -6.63 1.67 -11.59
CA PRO A 172 -8.05 1.60 -11.94
C PRO A 172 -8.90 2.59 -11.14
N VAL A 173 -8.31 3.23 -10.11
CA VAL A 173 -8.95 4.20 -9.22
C VAL A 173 -8.03 5.40 -8.98
N THR A 174 -8.60 6.53 -8.56
CA THR A 174 -7.83 7.70 -8.12
C THR A 174 -7.35 7.52 -6.68
N PHE A 175 -6.10 7.91 -6.41
CA PHE A 175 -5.62 8.14 -5.04
C PHE A 175 -5.81 9.62 -4.69
N PRO A 176 -6.68 9.95 -3.72
CA PRO A 176 -6.91 11.33 -3.32
C PRO A 176 -5.67 11.91 -2.64
N LYS A 177 -5.45 13.22 -2.80
CA LYS A 177 -4.33 13.90 -2.15
C LYS A 177 -4.62 14.14 -0.68
N ASN A 178 -5.83 14.59 -0.37
CA ASN A 178 -6.29 14.87 0.98
C ASN A 178 -7.59 14.11 1.29
N ASP A 179 -7.88 13.99 2.57
CA ASP A 179 -9.16 13.49 3.05
C ASP A 179 -10.30 14.42 2.57
N GLY A 180 -11.33 13.84 1.98
CA GLY A 180 -12.43 14.56 1.36
C GLY A 180 -12.22 14.99 -0.10
N ASP A 181 -11.08 14.71 -0.74
CA ASP A 181 -10.85 14.99 -2.18
C ASP A 181 -11.57 13.96 -3.07
N TRP A 182 -12.88 13.81 -2.88
CA TRP A 182 -13.77 12.98 -3.70
C TRP A 182 -15.20 13.54 -3.67
N PRO A 183 -16.01 13.26 -4.70
CA PRO A 183 -17.32 13.86 -4.86
C PRO A 183 -18.35 13.49 -3.77
N ALA A 184 -18.26 12.28 -3.20
CA ALA A 184 -19.19 11.77 -2.19
C ALA A 184 -18.62 11.90 -0.77
N ASN A 185 -18.37 13.13 -0.31
CA ASN A 185 -17.64 13.41 0.94
C ASN A 185 -18.51 13.99 2.07
N THR A 186 -19.83 14.07 1.88
CA THR A 186 -20.76 14.53 2.91
C THR A 186 -21.56 13.37 3.51
N PRO A 187 -22.04 13.47 4.77
CA PRO A 187 -22.86 12.40 5.38
C PRO A 187 -24.10 12.03 4.58
N THR A 188 -24.70 12.96 3.81
CA THR A 188 -25.85 12.65 2.95
C THR A 188 -25.48 11.80 1.74
N GLN A 189 -24.23 11.89 1.26
CA GLN A 189 -23.70 11.14 0.12
C GLN A 189 -23.01 9.85 0.56
N PHE A 190 -22.32 9.85 1.70
CA PHE A 190 -21.70 8.67 2.28
C PHE A 190 -21.41 8.89 3.78
N PRO A 191 -21.76 7.94 4.67
CA PRO A 191 -22.45 6.66 4.42
C PRO A 191 -23.99 6.79 4.31
N GLY A 192 -24.53 8.00 4.35
CA GLY A 192 -25.97 8.28 4.35
C GLY A 192 -26.47 8.81 5.69
N ILE A 193 -27.72 9.26 5.68
CA ILE A 193 -28.43 9.76 6.87
C ILE A 193 -29.78 9.06 7.03
N MET A 194 -30.38 9.18 8.21
CA MET A 194 -31.74 8.71 8.45
C MET A 194 -32.76 9.72 7.91
N VAL A 195 -33.58 9.31 6.96
CA VAL A 195 -34.70 10.10 6.44
C VAL A 195 -35.98 9.32 6.66
N ASN A 196 -36.92 9.88 7.44
CA ASN A 196 -38.19 9.22 7.78
C ASN A 196 -38.01 7.80 8.34
N GLY A 197 -37.01 7.61 9.20
CA GLY A 197 -36.71 6.32 9.83
C GLY A 197 -36.02 5.29 8.93
N LYS A 198 -35.54 5.67 7.74
CA LYS A 198 -34.82 4.80 6.81
C LYS A 198 -33.41 5.31 6.51
N PRO A 199 -32.37 4.45 6.52
CA PRO A 199 -31.05 4.81 5.99
C PRO A 199 -31.19 5.21 4.53
N THR A 200 -30.74 6.41 4.19
CA THR A 200 -30.89 6.99 2.86
C THR A 200 -29.58 7.64 2.44
N VAL A 201 -29.14 7.30 1.22
CA VAL A 201 -27.97 7.89 0.56
C VAL A 201 -28.42 8.69 -0.65
N THR A 202 -27.95 9.93 -0.77
CA THR A 202 -28.29 10.83 -1.89
C THR A 202 -27.07 11.04 -2.77
N TYR A 203 -27.16 10.63 -4.03
CA TYR A 203 -26.07 10.67 -5.01
C TYR A 203 -26.09 12.04 -5.73
N SER A 204 -25.89 13.12 -4.97
CA SER A 204 -25.98 14.50 -5.48
C SER A 204 -24.86 14.85 -6.47
N GLU A 205 -23.76 14.12 -6.44
CA GLU A 205 -22.63 14.24 -7.38
C GLU A 205 -22.97 13.74 -8.79
N GLY A 206 -24.03 12.94 -8.95
CA GLY A 206 -24.48 12.43 -10.24
C GLY A 206 -23.39 11.62 -10.95
N LEU A 207 -23.10 11.96 -12.21
CA LEU A 207 -22.07 11.28 -13.00
C LEU A 207 -20.64 11.78 -12.73
N ASN A 208 -20.49 12.82 -11.89
CA ASN A 208 -19.19 13.37 -11.54
C ASN A 208 -18.50 12.49 -10.49
N ILE A 209 -18.12 11.28 -10.90
CA ILE A 209 -17.45 10.29 -10.06
C ILE A 209 -15.97 10.19 -10.46
N VAL A 210 -15.10 10.15 -9.46
CA VAL A 210 -13.65 9.86 -9.56
C VAL A 210 -12.96 10.69 -10.66
N GLN A 211 -12.66 10.11 -11.82
CA GLN A 211 -11.84 10.78 -12.82
C GLN A 211 -12.54 12.02 -13.40
N GLN A 212 -13.86 11.98 -13.61
CA GLN A 212 -14.61 13.12 -14.12
C GLN A 212 -14.64 14.29 -13.12
N TRP A 213 -14.77 13.97 -11.82
CA TRP A 213 -14.68 14.97 -10.76
C TRP A 213 -13.27 15.58 -10.68
N ASN A 214 -12.23 14.77 -10.80
CA ASN A 214 -10.86 15.28 -10.85
C ASN A 214 -10.61 16.17 -12.07
N ILE A 215 -11.19 15.84 -13.24
CA ILE A 215 -11.13 16.69 -14.45
C ILE A 215 -11.73 18.05 -14.13
N ALA A 216 -12.92 18.03 -13.52
CA ALA A 216 -13.68 19.24 -13.25
C ALA A 216 -13.07 20.13 -12.14
N ASN A 217 -12.26 19.57 -11.23
CA ASN A 217 -11.75 20.24 -10.03
C ASN A 217 -10.22 20.38 -9.99
N ASP A 218 -9.53 20.13 -11.11
CA ASP A 218 -8.06 20.21 -11.24
C ASP A 218 -7.28 19.41 -10.18
N GLN A 219 -7.82 18.29 -9.71
CA GLN A 219 -7.21 17.46 -8.65
C GLN A 219 -6.16 16.46 -9.17
N TYR A 220 -5.40 16.81 -10.21
CA TYR A 220 -4.38 15.92 -10.78
C TYR A 220 -3.01 16.07 -10.13
N LYS A 221 -2.54 15.00 -9.48
CA LYS A 221 -1.15 14.56 -9.62
C LYS A 221 -1.15 13.23 -10.34
N VAL A 222 -0.67 13.23 -11.59
CA VAL A 222 -0.47 12.01 -12.37
C VAL A 222 0.73 11.27 -11.77
N LEU A 223 0.48 10.23 -10.97
CA LEU A 223 1.50 9.25 -10.59
C LEU A 223 1.71 8.27 -11.77
N VAL A 224 2.26 8.76 -12.88
CA VAL A 224 2.78 7.88 -13.94
C VAL A 224 4.14 7.40 -13.48
N GLY A 225 4.21 6.14 -13.04
CA GLY A 225 5.47 5.41 -12.95
C GLY A 225 6.11 5.39 -14.32
N ASN A 226 7.20 6.16 -14.47
CA ASN A 226 8.02 6.13 -15.67
C ASN A 226 8.84 4.82 -15.65
N SER A 227 8.66 3.97 -16.65
CA SER A 227 9.29 2.65 -16.77
C SER A 227 10.76 2.72 -17.23
N SER A 228 11.52 3.72 -16.78
CA SER A 228 12.88 3.97 -17.27
C SER A 228 13.91 4.20 -16.16
N ARG A 229 13.72 3.63 -14.97
CA ARG A 229 14.81 3.45 -14.01
C ARG A 229 15.15 1.97 -13.88
N ASN A 230 15.87 1.46 -14.87
CA ASN A 230 16.75 0.33 -14.64
C ASN A 230 17.75 0.77 -13.57
N LEU A 231 17.73 0.10 -12.41
CA LEU A 231 18.78 0.16 -11.40
C LEU A 231 20.05 -0.48 -11.97
N ASN A 232 20.70 0.17 -12.93
CA ASN A 232 22.08 -0.11 -13.24
C ASN A 232 22.95 0.78 -12.36
N LEU A 233 23.66 0.13 -11.44
CA LEU A 233 24.83 0.68 -10.77
C LEU A 233 25.84 1.09 -11.84
N ASN A 234 25.77 2.35 -12.29
CA ASN A 234 26.87 3.23 -12.69
C ASN A 234 26.33 4.41 -13.51
N SER A 235 26.43 5.62 -12.93
CA SER A 235 26.48 6.96 -13.56
C SER A 235 25.32 7.42 -14.46
N THR A 236 24.63 8.48 -13.99
CA THR A 236 24.05 9.64 -14.70
C THR A 236 23.06 9.40 -15.85
N ILE A 237 21.88 10.03 -15.79
CA ILE A 237 21.30 10.89 -16.86
C ILE A 237 20.06 11.64 -16.33
N ILE A 238 20.11 12.97 -16.45
CA ILE A 238 19.00 13.92 -16.41
C ILE A 238 18.58 14.15 -17.86
N VAL A 239 17.29 14.15 -18.22
CA VAL A 239 16.80 15.02 -19.32
C VAL A 239 15.34 15.45 -19.10
N SER A 240 15.16 16.76 -19.26
CA SER A 240 13.94 17.55 -19.35
C SER A 240 13.26 17.43 -20.73
N LYS A 241 11.94 17.30 -20.75
CA LYS A 241 11.00 18.35 -21.18
C LYS A 241 9.63 18.07 -20.57
#